data_AF-A0A3L7VJ10-F1
#
_entry.id   AF-A0A3L7VJ10-F1
#
_cell.length_a   1.000
_cell.length_b   1.000
_cell.length_c   1.000
_cell.angle_alpha   90.00
_cell.angle_beta   90.00
_cell.angle_gamma   90.00
#
_symmetry.space_group_name_H-M   'P 1'
#
loop_
_entity.id
_entity.type
_entity.pdbx_description
1 polymer ?
#
loop_
_entity_poly.entity_id
_entity_poly.type
_entity_poly.pdbx_seq_one_letter_code
_entity_poly.pdbx_strand_id
1 'polypeptide(L)'
;MTAMRTKPQTKPQNKTQINTWAGTSSPWITPNEVERKTTMKRNTRRGLTLLELMIVLIILVGLIAIVGPRLLGTQKKADIRTAQAQIGNLASALKMYAVDMKSFPLTEEGLQALVAAPEDEALAKNWDGPYTEGGKLPKDPWGSDFQYEFEGSESSDSKSTDSFPRIFSIGPDRQPGTADDIGNQAAADESETTK
;
A
#
# COMPACT_ATOMS: atom_id res chain seq x y z
N MET A 1 29.24 -36.68 -32.07
CA MET A 1 28.79 -38.07 -31.81
C MET A 1 27.90 -37.98 -30.58
N THR A 2 26.58 -38.12 -30.64
CA THR A 2 25.81 -39.27 -31.12
C THR A 2 24.38 -38.80 -31.38
N ALA A 3 23.87 -39.15 -32.56
CA ALA A 3 22.48 -38.98 -32.96
C ALA A 3 21.56 -39.93 -32.19
N MET A 4 20.29 -39.58 -32.04
CA MET A 4 19.12 -40.48 -32.22
C MET A 4 17.84 -39.75 -31.81
N ARG A 5 16.67 -39.96 -32.38
CA ARG A 5 16.18 -40.48 -33.67
C ARG A 5 14.67 -40.35 -33.50
N THR A 6 14.03 -39.56 -34.35
CA THR A 6 12.57 -39.43 -34.42
C THR A 6 11.92 -40.75 -34.83
N LYS A 7 10.65 -40.97 -34.46
CA LYS A 7 9.60 -41.66 -35.26
C LYS A 7 8.22 -41.58 -34.56
N PRO A 8 7.10 -41.87 -35.27
CA PRO A 8 5.93 -40.97 -35.30
C PRO A 8 4.55 -41.62 -35.02
N GLN A 9 3.52 -40.75 -34.98
CA GLN A 9 2.09 -40.92 -35.37
C GLN A 9 1.23 -42.06 -34.78
N THR A 10 -0.02 -41.74 -34.41
CA THR A 10 -1.23 -42.23 -35.12
C THR A 10 -2.51 -41.55 -34.61
N LYS A 11 -3.47 -41.40 -35.52
CA LYS A 11 -4.77 -40.73 -35.41
C LYS A 11 -5.87 -41.77 -35.66
N PRO A 12 -7.04 -41.70 -35.00
CA PRO A 12 -8.29 -42.20 -35.59
C PRO A 12 -9.23 -41.01 -35.87
N GLN A 13 -9.55 -40.62 -37.10
CA GLN A 13 -10.53 -41.22 -38.03
C GLN A 13 -11.90 -41.50 -37.37
N ASN A 14 -12.77 -40.49 -37.32
CA ASN A 14 -14.21 -40.69 -37.12
C ASN A 14 -14.91 -40.63 -38.49
N LYS A 15 -15.78 -41.61 -38.71
CA LYS A 15 -16.20 -42.19 -39.97
C LYS A 15 -17.34 -41.38 -40.57
N THR A 16 -17.16 -40.99 -41.82
CA THR A 16 -18.24 -40.62 -42.73
C THR A 16 -19.12 -41.84 -42.96
N GLN A 17 -20.40 -41.77 -42.56
CA GLN A 17 -21.43 -42.69 -43.00
C GLN A 17 -22.15 -42.04 -44.19
N ILE A 18 -21.91 -42.62 -45.35
CA ILE A 18 -22.69 -42.43 -46.57
C ILE A 18 -23.76 -43.52 -46.58
N ASN A 19 -25.03 -43.15 -46.72
CA ASN A 19 -26.06 -44.07 -47.17
C ASN A 19 -26.79 -43.48 -48.38
N THR A 20 -26.58 -44.17 -49.49
CA THR A 20 -27.20 -44.00 -50.79
C THR A 20 -28.52 -44.76 -50.84
N TRP A 21 -29.58 -44.16 -51.36
CA TRP A 21 -30.58 -44.91 -52.12
C TRP A 21 -31.14 -44.08 -53.27
N ALA A 22 -31.14 -44.70 -54.44
CA ALA A 22 -31.66 -44.18 -55.69
C ALA A 22 -33.19 -44.32 -55.77
N GLY A 23 -33.79 -43.24 -56.28
CA GLY A 23 -35.03 -43.11 -57.05
C GLY A 23 -36.17 -44.12 -56.91
N THR A 24 -37.36 -43.60 -56.62
CA THR A 24 -38.58 -43.92 -57.37
C THR A 24 -39.42 -42.65 -57.56
N SER A 25 -39.95 -42.53 -58.77
CA SER A 25 -40.78 -41.47 -59.32
C SER A 25 -42.05 -41.16 -58.53
N SER A 26 -42.40 -39.88 -58.40
CA SER A 26 -43.79 -39.46 -58.17
C SER A 26 -44.11 -38.21 -59.00
N PRO A 27 -45.18 -38.24 -59.82
CA PRO A 27 -45.51 -37.19 -60.78
C PRO A 27 -46.48 -36.14 -60.20
N TRP A 28 -46.51 -34.99 -60.89
CA TRP A 28 -47.48 -33.88 -60.90
C TRP A 28 -47.69 -33.01 -59.63
N ILE A 29 -48.00 -31.74 -59.94
CA ILE A 29 -48.48 -30.62 -59.11
C ILE A 29 -47.41 -29.65 -58.65
N THR A 30 -47.42 -28.48 -59.30
CA THR A 30 -47.01 -27.21 -58.71
C THR A 30 -48.12 -26.72 -57.77
N PRO A 31 -47.97 -26.76 -56.44
CA PRO A 31 -48.83 -25.95 -55.59
C PRO A 31 -48.39 -24.50 -55.75
N ASN A 32 -49.31 -23.72 -56.32
CA ASN A 32 -49.44 -22.28 -56.28
C ASN A 32 -48.44 -21.56 -55.34
N GLU A 33 -47.60 -20.69 -55.90
CA GLU A 33 -46.77 -19.72 -55.18
C GLU A 33 -47.70 -18.78 -54.41
N VAL A 34 -48.08 -19.17 -53.19
CA VAL A 34 -48.72 -18.26 -52.25
C VAL A 34 -47.62 -17.34 -51.77
N GLU A 35 -47.58 -16.14 -52.33
CA GLU A 35 -46.71 -15.03 -51.93
C GLU A 35 -46.84 -14.83 -50.42
N ARG A 36 -45.95 -15.48 -49.65
CA ARG A 36 -45.91 -15.34 -48.20
C ARG A 36 -45.35 -13.97 -47.94
N LYS A 37 -46.23 -12.99 -47.71
CA LYS A 37 -45.85 -11.71 -47.09
C LYS A 37 -45.11 -12.03 -45.80
N THR A 38 -43.78 -12.03 -45.84
CA THR A 38 -42.93 -12.11 -44.67
C THR A 38 -43.16 -10.82 -43.88
N THR A 39 -44.14 -10.84 -42.98
CA THR A 39 -44.32 -9.79 -42.00
C THR A 39 -43.09 -9.81 -41.11
N MET A 40 -42.14 -8.91 -41.42
CA MET A 40 -41.00 -8.59 -40.56
C MET A 40 -41.55 -8.33 -39.16
N LYS A 41 -41.35 -9.30 -38.26
CA LYS A 41 -41.76 -9.20 -36.87
C LYS A 41 -40.89 -8.10 -36.27
N ARG A 42 -41.41 -6.88 -36.19
CA ARG A 42 -40.71 -5.76 -35.55
C ARG A 42 -40.38 -6.21 -34.13
N ASN A 43 -39.10 -6.43 -33.88
CA ASN A 43 -38.60 -6.75 -32.55
C ASN A 43 -38.85 -5.49 -31.72
N THR A 44 -39.91 -5.49 -30.91
CA THR A 44 -40.24 -4.37 -30.06
C THR A 44 -39.12 -4.27 -29.03
N ARG A 45 -38.28 -3.24 -29.17
CA ARG A 45 -37.29 -2.91 -28.15
C ARG A 45 -38.08 -2.56 -26.89
N ARG A 46 -38.13 -3.49 -25.93
CA ARG A 46 -38.66 -3.21 -24.61
C ARG A 46 -37.78 -2.11 -24.01
N GLY A 47 -38.39 -0.97 -23.70
CA GLY A 47 -37.70 0.11 -22.97
C GLY A 47 -37.41 -0.32 -21.54
N LEU A 48 -36.36 0.24 -20.95
CA LEU A 48 -36.08 0.12 -19.52
C LEU A 48 -37.26 0.68 -18.73
N THR A 49 -37.70 -0.05 -17.71
CA THR A 49 -38.71 0.43 -16.78
C THR A 49 -38.06 1.36 -15.74
N LEU A 50 -38.80 2.35 -15.24
CA LEU A 50 -38.29 3.24 -14.18
C LEU A 50 -37.88 2.44 -12.93
N LEU A 51 -38.65 1.40 -12.60
CA LEU A 51 -38.40 0.54 -11.44
C LEU A 51 -37.05 -0.19 -11.54
N GLU A 52 -36.66 -0.63 -12.73
CA GLU A 52 -35.38 -1.31 -12.96
C GLU A 52 -34.19 -0.38 -12.70
N LEU A 53 -34.29 0.88 -13.11
CA LEU A 53 -33.27 1.89 -12.78
C LEU A 53 -33.26 2.21 -11.29
N MET A 54 -34.43 2.30 -10.64
CA MET A 54 -34.52 2.61 -9.20
C MET A 54 -33.81 1.57 -8.34
N ILE A 55 -34.05 0.27 -8.59
CA ILE A 55 -33.40 -0.81 -7.83
C ILE A 55 -31.88 -0.75 -8.00
N VAL A 56 -31.39 -0.51 -9.22
CA VAL A 56 -29.95 -0.40 -9.49
C VAL A 56 -29.32 0.74 -8.70
N LEU A 57 -29.97 1.92 -8.66
CA LEU A 57 -29.46 3.06 -7.89
C LEU A 57 -29.47 2.79 -6.38
N ILE A 58 -30.51 2.13 -5.86
CA ILE A 58 -30.58 1.75 -4.45
C ILE A 58 -29.43 0.82 -4.09
N ILE A 59 -29.19 -0.22 -4.89
CA ILE A 59 -28.08 -1.17 -4.66
C ILE A 59 -26.74 -0.43 -4.76
N LEU A 60 -26.55 0.45 -5.74
CA LEU A 60 -25.32 1.22 -5.90
C LEU A 60 -25.02 2.11 -4.68
N VAL A 61 -26.01 2.86 -4.20
CA VAL A 61 -25.88 3.67 -2.98
C VAL A 61 -25.58 2.79 -1.76
N GLY A 62 -26.27 1.65 -1.64
CA GLY A 62 -26.03 0.68 -0.56
C GLY A 62 -24.61 0.10 -0.55
N LEU A 63 -24.06 -0.23 -1.73
CA LEU A 63 -22.69 -0.73 -1.85
C LEU A 63 -21.65 0.33 -1.46
N ILE A 64 -21.83 1.57 -1.90
CA ILE A 64 -20.94 2.69 -1.54
C ILE A 64 -20.93 2.92 -0.01
N ALA A 65 -22.10 2.87 0.63
CA ALA A 65 -22.23 3.03 2.08
C ALA A 65 -21.44 1.98 2.89
N ILE A 66 -21.31 0.77 2.39
CA ILE A 66 -20.62 -0.34 3.06
C ILE A 66 -19.10 -0.30 2.83
N VAL A 67 -18.66 0.13 1.64
CA VAL A 67 -17.24 0.11 1.26
C VAL A 67 -16.50 1.36 1.76
N GLY A 68 -17.14 2.53 1.75
CA GLY A 68 -16.49 3.81 2.12
C GLY A 68 -15.80 3.84 3.49
N PRO A 69 -16.46 3.43 4.60
CA PRO A 69 -15.90 3.60 5.94
C PRO A 69 -14.70 2.70 6.28
N ARG A 70 -14.52 1.59 5.56
CA ARG A 70 -13.50 0.57 5.92
C ARG A 70 -12.07 0.99 5.60
N LEU A 71 -11.88 1.95 4.70
CA LEU A 71 -10.54 2.36 4.24
C LEU A 71 -9.86 3.35 5.20
N LEU A 72 -10.64 4.15 5.94
CA LEU A 72 -10.11 5.29 6.70
C LEU A 72 -9.55 4.89 8.08
N GLY A 73 -10.16 3.92 8.76
CA GLY A 73 -9.75 3.54 10.12
C GLY A 73 -8.48 2.70 10.21
N THR A 74 -8.16 1.92 9.17
CA THR A 74 -6.95 1.08 9.12
C THR A 74 -5.70 1.88 8.80
N GLN A 75 -5.83 2.94 7.99
CA GLN A 75 -4.70 3.77 7.57
C GLN A 75 -4.07 4.48 8.77
N LYS A 76 -4.87 5.16 9.61
CA LYS A 76 -4.34 5.88 10.79
C LYS A 76 -3.52 4.98 11.74
N LYS A 77 -3.98 3.75 11.99
CA LYS A 77 -3.25 2.81 12.86
C LYS A 77 -1.96 2.30 12.21
N ALA A 78 -1.98 2.09 10.89
CA ALA A 78 -0.80 1.70 10.13
C ALA A 78 0.24 2.83 10.10
N ASP A 79 -0.21 4.08 9.95
CA ASP A 79 0.66 5.25 9.98
C ASP A 79 1.35 5.38 11.35
N ILE A 80 0.61 5.35 12.45
CA ILE A 80 1.19 5.43 13.81
C ILE A 80 2.23 4.33 14.04
N ARG A 81 1.95 3.09 13.63
CA ARG A 81 2.91 1.98 13.76
C ARG A 81 4.14 2.17 12.89
N THR A 82 3.97 2.71 11.67
CA THR A 82 5.09 3.04 10.79
C THR A 82 5.98 4.11 11.41
N ALA A 83 5.38 5.16 11.97
CA ALA A 83 6.12 6.21 12.68
C ALA A 83 6.90 5.63 13.88
N GLN A 84 6.27 4.80 14.71
CA GLN A 84 6.94 4.13 15.84
C GLN A 84 8.10 3.24 15.39
N ALA A 85 7.93 2.48 14.30
CA ALA A 85 8.99 1.65 13.76
C ALA A 85 10.17 2.49 13.24
N GLN A 86 9.89 3.58 12.53
CA GLN A 86 10.92 4.52 12.05
C GLN A 86 11.67 5.18 13.22
N ILE A 87 10.96 5.58 14.28
CA ILE A 87 11.58 6.11 15.51
C ILE A 87 12.50 5.05 16.14
N GLY A 88 12.08 3.79 16.18
CA GLY A 88 12.92 2.68 16.66
C GLY A 88 14.19 2.49 15.84
N ASN A 89 14.09 2.62 14.51
CA ASN A 89 15.25 2.56 13.61
C ASN A 89 16.21 3.75 13.84
N LEU A 90 15.67 4.97 13.95
CA LEU A 90 16.46 6.17 14.26
C LEU A 90 17.11 6.09 15.65
N ALA A 91 16.40 5.58 16.64
CA ALA A 91 16.95 5.36 17.97
C ALA A 91 18.10 4.34 17.94
N SER A 92 18.00 3.30 17.11
CA SER A 92 19.07 2.32 16.94
C SER A 92 20.29 2.93 16.22
N ALA A 93 20.06 3.75 15.20
CA ALA A 93 21.11 4.49 14.51
C ALA A 93 21.84 5.46 15.45
N LEU A 94 21.11 6.17 16.32
CA LEU A 94 21.71 7.04 17.34
C LEU A 94 22.56 6.28 18.35
N LYS A 95 22.15 5.07 18.74
CA LYS A 95 22.98 4.21 19.60
C LYS A 95 24.29 3.82 18.91
N MET A 96 24.26 3.50 17.62
CA MET A 96 25.47 3.20 16.85
C MET A 96 26.38 4.43 16.76
N TYR A 97 25.81 5.59 16.42
CA TYR A 97 26.53 6.86 16.44
C TYR A 97 27.23 7.11 17.79
N ALA A 98 26.52 6.90 18.90
CA ALA A 98 27.08 7.09 20.24
C ALA A 98 28.18 6.08 20.61
N VAL A 99 28.20 4.88 20.01
CA VAL A 99 29.29 3.90 20.20
C VAL A 99 30.60 4.44 19.59
N ASP A 100 30.49 5.03 18.41
CA ASP A 100 31.62 5.50 17.60
C ASP A 100 32.11 6.87 18.06
N MET A 101 31.18 7.81 18.23
CA MET A 101 31.43 9.20 18.59
C MET A 101 31.51 9.44 20.11
N LYS A 102 31.19 8.42 20.93
CA LYS A 102 31.12 8.47 22.41
C LYS A 102 30.06 9.40 23.00
N SER A 103 29.34 10.14 22.18
CA SER A 103 28.21 10.98 22.57
C SER A 103 27.11 10.93 21.51
N PHE A 104 25.89 11.29 21.88
CA PHE A 104 24.84 11.59 20.91
C PHE A 104 25.10 12.94 20.22
N PRO A 105 24.51 13.18 19.03
CA PRO A 105 24.57 14.48 18.38
C PRO A 105 23.94 15.59 19.23
N LEU A 106 24.42 16.81 19.09
CA LEU A 106 23.77 17.97 19.69
C LEU A 106 22.41 18.25 19.02
N THR A 107 21.51 18.95 19.70
CA THR A 107 20.21 19.36 19.13
C THR A 107 20.39 20.20 17.85
N GLU A 108 21.48 20.99 17.77
CA GLU A 108 21.81 21.80 16.59
C GLU A 108 22.25 20.98 15.38
N GLU A 109 22.96 19.87 15.61
CA GLU A 109 23.36 18.93 14.56
C GLU A 109 22.18 18.04 14.13
N GLY A 110 21.33 17.70 15.11
CA GLY A 110 20.12 16.93 14.92
C GLY A 110 20.35 15.53 14.34
N LEU A 111 19.32 14.99 13.68
CA LEU A 111 19.40 13.69 13.02
C LEU A 111 20.33 13.71 11.79
N GLN A 112 20.74 14.88 11.31
CA GLN A 112 21.58 14.98 10.11
C GLN A 112 22.99 14.39 10.33
N ALA A 113 23.47 14.40 11.58
CA ALA A 113 24.72 13.74 11.99
C ALA A 113 24.72 12.21 11.76
N LEU A 114 23.54 11.61 11.60
CA LEU A 114 23.41 10.19 11.26
C LEU A 114 23.71 9.89 9.79
N VAL A 115 23.66 10.92 8.93
CA VAL A 115 23.80 10.80 7.47
C VAL A 115 25.11 11.40 6.98
N ALA A 116 25.49 12.56 7.53
CA ALA A 116 26.68 13.29 7.15
C ALA A 116 27.74 13.22 8.26
N ALA A 117 28.99 13.01 7.86
CA ALA A 117 30.13 13.11 8.76
C ALA A 117 30.28 14.55 9.29
N PRO A 118 30.74 14.74 10.54
CA PRO A 118 31.01 16.06 11.09
C PRO A 118 32.14 16.77 10.32
N GLU A 119 32.13 18.10 10.34
CA GLU A 119 33.14 18.91 9.63
C GLU A 119 34.53 18.87 10.30
N ASP A 120 34.58 18.60 11.60
CA ASP A 120 35.83 18.45 12.35
C ASP A 120 36.54 17.14 11.95
N GLU A 121 37.73 17.26 11.34
CA GLU A 121 38.54 16.12 10.90
C GLU A 121 38.90 15.14 12.01
N ALA A 122 39.04 15.60 13.26
CA ALA A 122 39.34 14.73 14.40
C ALA A 122 38.14 13.87 14.77
N LEU A 123 36.94 14.45 14.73
CA LEU A 123 35.68 13.74 14.97
C LEU A 123 35.29 12.85 13.80
N ALA A 124 35.51 13.31 12.56
CA ALA A 124 35.20 12.57 11.33
C ALA A 124 35.97 11.25 11.21
N LYS A 125 37.18 11.15 11.81
CA LYS A 125 37.96 9.90 11.84
C LYS A 125 37.28 8.78 12.62
N ASN A 126 36.46 9.11 13.61
CA ASN A 126 35.76 8.13 14.44
C ASN A 126 34.38 7.78 13.88
N TRP A 127 33.86 8.57 12.94
CA TRP A 127 32.53 8.37 12.36
C TRP A 127 32.56 7.27 11.29
N ASP A 128 31.72 6.24 11.44
CA ASP A 128 31.62 5.07 10.53
C ASP A 128 30.25 5.01 9.82
N GLY A 129 29.56 6.14 9.71
CA GLY A 129 28.25 6.22 9.07
C GLY A 129 28.29 6.08 7.54
N PRO A 130 27.13 6.20 6.85
CA PRO A 130 25.83 6.62 7.38
C PRO A 130 25.17 5.55 8.26
N TYR A 131 24.59 5.96 9.39
CA TYR A 131 23.92 5.06 10.34
C TYR A 131 22.46 4.78 9.98
N THR A 132 21.95 5.35 8.88
CA THR A 132 20.57 5.19 8.41
C THR A 132 20.50 4.39 7.12
N GLU A 133 19.41 3.64 6.95
CA GLU A 133 19.18 2.85 5.75
C GLU A 133 19.07 3.74 4.50
N GLY A 134 19.96 3.52 3.53
CA GLY A 134 19.98 4.27 2.28
C GLY A 134 20.53 5.70 2.40
N GLY A 135 21.23 6.02 3.49
CA GLY A 135 21.96 7.29 3.65
C GLY A 135 21.08 8.53 3.57
N LYS A 136 19.83 8.42 4.03
CA LYS A 136 18.86 9.52 4.05
C LYS A 136 17.96 9.40 5.26
N LEU A 137 17.50 10.53 5.76
CA LEU A 137 16.51 10.54 6.83
C LEU A 137 15.13 10.13 6.30
N PRO A 138 14.46 9.17 6.94
CA PRO A 138 13.07 8.87 6.63
C PRO A 138 12.18 10.05 7.04
N LYS A 139 11.12 10.25 6.27
CA LYS A 139 10.00 11.11 6.67
C LYS A 139 8.96 10.28 7.41
N ASP A 140 8.22 10.94 8.28
CA ASP A 140 7.08 10.33 8.94
C ASP A 140 5.94 10.03 7.92
N PRO A 141 4.91 9.24 8.30
CA PRO A 141 3.80 8.89 7.41
C PRO A 141 3.00 10.08 6.87
N TRP A 142 3.07 11.23 7.56
CA TRP A 142 2.36 12.46 7.21
C TRP A 142 3.23 13.43 6.39
N GLY A 143 4.48 13.06 6.11
CA GLY A 143 5.44 13.77 5.27
C GLY A 143 6.32 14.77 6.01
N SER A 144 6.22 14.84 7.33
CA SER A 144 7.03 15.71 8.18
C SER A 144 8.35 15.03 8.53
N ASP A 145 9.36 15.85 8.83
CA ASP A 145 10.65 15.37 9.32
C ASP A 145 10.57 15.06 10.83
N PHE A 146 11.28 14.03 11.26
CA PHE A 146 11.36 13.68 12.68
C PHE A 146 12.10 14.76 13.46
N GLN A 147 11.59 15.07 14.65
CA GLN A 147 12.17 16.03 15.58
C GLN A 147 13.14 15.32 16.53
N TYR A 148 14.19 16.03 16.91
CA TYR A 148 15.25 15.54 17.78
C TYR A 148 15.60 16.59 18.81
N GLU A 149 15.60 16.17 20.08
CA GLU A 149 15.95 17.00 21.23
C GLU A 149 16.90 16.22 22.13
N PHE A 150 18.05 16.80 22.41
CA PHE A 150 19.02 16.25 23.35
C PHE A 150 19.42 17.29 24.38
N GLU A 151 18.95 17.07 25.61
CA GLU A 151 19.39 17.81 26.79
C GLU A 151 20.71 17.20 27.27
N GLY A 152 21.81 17.58 26.61
CA GLY A 152 23.16 17.29 27.10
C GLY A 152 23.40 17.90 28.49
N SER A 153 24.46 17.47 29.16
CA SER A 153 24.81 17.69 30.58
C SER A 153 24.93 19.14 31.11
N GLU A 154 24.42 20.15 30.42
CA GLU A 154 24.39 21.55 30.87
C GLU A 154 23.08 21.99 31.56
N SER A 155 22.01 21.18 31.50
CA SER A 155 20.79 21.50 32.26
C SER A 155 20.96 21.09 33.73
N SER A 156 21.24 22.07 34.59
CA SER A 156 21.42 21.89 36.04
C SER A 156 20.19 21.35 36.78
N ASP A 157 19.04 21.21 36.11
CA ASP A 157 17.75 20.88 36.74
C ASP A 157 17.15 19.52 36.34
N SER A 158 17.77 18.73 35.46
CA SER A 158 17.25 17.41 35.07
C SER A 158 18.26 16.29 35.38
N LYS A 159 18.08 15.63 36.53
CA LYS A 159 18.90 14.50 36.99
C LYS A 159 18.60 13.24 36.18
N SER A 160 19.29 13.06 35.06
CA SER A 160 19.53 11.73 34.48
C SER A 160 20.78 11.72 33.62
N THR A 161 21.90 11.24 34.17
CA THR A 161 23.19 11.02 33.49
C THR A 161 23.11 9.97 32.37
N ASP A 162 21.96 9.31 32.21
CA ASP A 162 21.71 8.24 31.24
C ASP A 162 20.55 8.61 30.28
N SER A 163 20.36 9.91 30.05
CA SER A 163 19.24 10.41 29.23
C SER A 163 19.47 10.10 27.75
N PHE A 164 18.66 9.18 27.22
CA PHE A 164 18.57 8.95 25.78
C PHE A 164 17.88 10.16 25.11
N PRO A 165 18.33 10.62 23.93
CA PRO A 165 17.71 11.74 23.23
C PRO A 165 16.23 11.49 22.92
N ARG A 166 15.43 12.55 22.94
CA ARG A 166 14.01 12.51 22.57
C ARG A 166 13.89 12.60 21.05
N ILE A 167 13.16 11.64 20.47
CA ILE A 167 12.90 11.57 19.03
C ILE A 167 11.39 11.42 18.86
N PHE A 168 10.78 12.29 18.07
CA PHE A 168 9.33 12.26 17.88
C PHE A 168 8.89 12.72 16.50
N SER A 169 7.71 12.28 16.08
CA SER A 169 6.97 12.80 14.94
C SER A 169 5.88 13.74 15.45
N ILE A 170 5.67 14.86 14.75
CA ILE A 170 4.62 15.86 15.01
C ILE A 170 3.22 15.40 14.57
N GLY A 171 3.07 14.12 14.21
CA GLY A 171 1.78 13.53 13.95
C GLY A 171 1.03 14.06 12.71
N PRO A 172 -0.24 13.68 12.57
CA PRO A 172 -1.12 14.10 11.48
C PRO A 172 -1.44 15.60 11.47
N ASP A 173 -1.46 16.27 12.62
CA ASP A 173 -1.82 17.69 12.71
C ASP A 173 -0.68 18.65 12.34
N ARG A 174 0.55 18.12 12.29
CA ARG A 174 1.79 18.82 11.98
C ARG A 174 2.09 19.99 12.93
N GLN A 175 1.66 19.89 14.18
CA GLN A 175 1.91 20.86 15.21
C GLN A 175 2.73 20.21 16.33
N PRO A 176 3.88 20.78 16.70
CA PRO A 176 4.67 20.21 17.80
C PRO A 176 4.00 20.49 19.15
N GLY A 177 4.12 19.56 20.09
CA GLY A 177 3.67 19.71 21.48
C GLY A 177 2.18 19.42 21.67
N THR A 178 1.54 18.74 20.72
CA THR A 178 0.15 18.30 20.78
C THR A 178 0.06 16.84 21.21
N ALA A 179 -1.15 16.40 21.57
CA ALA A 179 -1.39 15.04 22.06
C ALA A 179 -1.19 13.94 20.99
N ASP A 180 -1.08 14.30 19.71
CA ASP A 180 -0.80 13.37 18.62
C ASP A 180 0.68 13.22 18.27
N ASP A 181 1.57 13.89 19.02
CA ASP A 181 3.01 13.65 18.95
C ASP A 181 3.33 12.18 19.29
N ILE A 182 4.12 11.54 18.44
CA ILE A 182 4.53 10.14 18.62
C ILE A 182 6.01 10.11 18.89
N GLY A 183 6.40 9.82 20.13
CA GLY A 183 7.79 9.80 20.58
C GLY A 183 8.34 8.41 20.94
N ASN A 184 9.64 8.37 21.19
CA ASN A 184 10.34 7.20 21.75
C ASN A 184 10.13 7.01 23.26
N GLN A 185 9.70 8.06 23.96
CA GLN A 185 9.27 7.98 25.35
C GLN A 185 7.86 7.38 25.38
N ALA A 186 7.67 6.30 26.14
CA ALA A 186 6.33 5.75 26.38
C ALA A 186 5.44 6.89 26.89
N ALA A 187 4.24 7.03 26.33
CA ALA A 187 3.23 8.04 26.65
C ALA A 187 3.00 8.20 28.16
N ALA A 188 3.87 8.97 28.82
CA ALA A 188 3.91 9.13 30.26
C ALA A 188 3.06 10.31 30.74
N ASP A 189 2.35 11.00 29.83
CA ASP A 189 1.70 12.27 30.13
C ASP A 189 0.18 12.31 29.89
N GLU A 190 -0.49 11.15 29.86
CA GLU A 190 -1.97 11.11 29.76
C GLU A 190 -2.70 10.79 31.09
N SER A 191 -2.04 10.83 32.26
CA SER A 191 -2.71 10.51 33.54
C SER A 191 -3.06 11.69 34.46
N GLU A 192 -2.86 12.96 34.10
CA GLU A 192 -3.13 14.09 35.01
C GLU A 192 -4.42 14.90 34.77
N THR A 193 -5.27 14.60 33.77
CA THR A 193 -6.48 15.42 33.52
C THR A 193 -7.83 14.72 33.77
N THR A 194 -7.88 13.65 34.57
CA THR A 194 -9.15 13.16 35.12
C THR A 194 -9.08 13.05 36.64
N LYS A 195 -9.45 14.14 37.32
CA LYS A 195 -9.92 14.10 38.70
C LYS A 195 -11.27 14.80 38.81
#